data_AF-Q04P76-F1
#
_entry.id   AF-Q04P76-F1
#
_cell.length_a   1.000
_cell.length_b   1.000
_cell.length_c   1.000
_cell.angle_alpha   90.00
_cell.angle_beta   90.00
_cell.angle_gamma   90.00
#
_symmetry.space_group_name_H-M   'P 1'
#
loop_
_entity.id
_entity.type
_entity.pdbx_description
1 polymer ?
#
loop_
_entity_poly.entity_id
_entity_poly.type
_entity_poly.pdbx_seq_one_letter_code
_entity_poly.pdbx_strand_id
1 'polypeptide(L)'
;MIIDKEQDFSEVRTLLLQEVFQSPENAFNVYQKAGGFGYFEILRTHFLLWILAPATKIISNLVFSILSFVRYEEGERNPFSGVVFSFAMYPAVLFLVAQLDVFRIFMKKTDRSKGEALPPANILLVSFIPFSASSVFWILPSPFQAIFISVSFIFSCALSVRSLKKILNWNDKDILIFFLSGSAYFLTGTLFLTVVYNLVRTILN
;
A
#
# COMPACT_ATOMS: atom_id res chain seq x y z
N MET A 1 28.02 24.36 -5.56
CA MET A 1 26.57 24.48 -5.33
C MET A 1 25.89 23.83 -6.53
N ILE A 2 25.57 22.54 -6.43
CA ILE A 2 24.83 21.84 -7.49
C ILE A 2 23.39 22.21 -7.26
N ILE A 3 22.82 23.00 -8.17
CA ILE A 3 21.38 23.21 -8.24
C ILE A 3 20.83 21.87 -8.71
N ASP A 4 20.38 21.03 -7.77
CA ASP A 4 19.55 19.87 -8.09
C ASP A 4 18.33 20.42 -8.81
N LYS A 5 18.31 20.27 -10.15
CA LYS A 5 17.06 20.40 -10.90
C LYS A 5 16.15 19.33 -10.32
N GLU A 6 15.12 19.75 -9.60
CA GLU A 6 14.04 18.87 -9.17
C GLU A 6 13.53 18.16 -10.43
N GLN A 7 13.89 16.88 -10.56
CA GLN A 7 13.58 16.11 -11.76
C GLN A 7 12.07 15.82 -11.69
N ASP A 8 11.30 16.42 -12.59
CA ASP A 8 9.85 16.26 -12.58
C ASP A 8 9.47 14.87 -13.09
N PHE A 9 8.99 14.03 -12.17
CA PHE A 9 8.52 12.69 -12.45
C PHE A 9 6.98 12.60 -12.63
N SER A 10 6.29 13.73 -12.81
CA SER A 10 4.83 13.79 -12.96
C SER A 10 4.31 12.93 -14.12
N GLU A 11 4.99 12.96 -15.27
CA GLU A 11 4.62 12.14 -16.43
C GLU A 11 4.79 10.64 -16.15
N VAL A 12 5.92 10.25 -15.56
CA VAL A 12 6.20 8.87 -15.16
C VAL A 12 5.15 8.38 -14.16
N ARG A 13 4.79 9.22 -13.17
CA ARG A 13 3.78 8.89 -12.16
C ARG A 13 2.41 8.71 -12.79
N THR A 14 2.02 9.59 -13.69
CA THR A 14 0.73 9.51 -14.41
C THR A 14 0.66 8.22 -15.22
N LEU A 15 1.72 7.91 -15.95
CA LEU A 15 1.78 6.71 -16.78
C LEU A 15 1.80 5.43 -15.93
N LEU A 16 2.53 5.44 -14.81
CA LEU A 16 2.52 4.33 -13.83
C LEU A 16 1.12 4.10 -13.27
N LEU A 17 0.41 5.18 -12.90
CA LEU A 17 -0.97 5.11 -12.43
C LEU A 17 -1.90 4.55 -13.50
N GLN A 18 -1.72 4.88 -14.78
CA GLN A 18 -2.54 4.34 -15.86
C GLN A 18 -2.27 2.84 -16.09
N GLU A 19 -0.99 2.47 -16.18
CA GLU A 19 -0.58 1.11 -16.50
C GLU A 19 -0.88 0.12 -15.38
N VAL A 20 -0.85 0.51 -14.11
CA VAL A 20 -1.04 -0.43 -12.99
C VAL A 20 -2.45 -1.02 -12.96
N PHE A 21 -3.46 -0.30 -13.47
CA PHE A 21 -4.81 -0.83 -13.60
C PHE A 21 -4.98 -1.74 -14.82
N GLN A 22 -4.12 -1.62 -15.84
CA GLN A 22 -4.19 -2.42 -17.07
C GLN A 22 -3.34 -3.69 -16.97
N SER A 23 -2.06 -3.56 -16.58
CA SER A 23 -1.10 -4.64 -16.47
C SER A 23 -0.01 -4.31 -15.45
N PRO A 24 0.15 -5.13 -14.39
CA PRO A 24 1.19 -4.88 -13.39
C PRO A 24 2.61 -5.07 -13.95
N GLU A 25 2.77 -5.86 -15.01
CA GLU A 25 4.03 -6.01 -15.72
C GLU A 25 4.41 -4.73 -16.47
N ASN A 26 3.45 -4.07 -17.11
CA ASN A 26 3.71 -2.81 -17.80
C ASN A 26 4.07 -1.72 -16.78
N ALA A 27 3.31 -1.63 -15.70
CA ALA A 27 3.60 -0.69 -14.60
C ALA A 27 5.00 -0.94 -14.01
N PHE A 28 5.37 -2.21 -13.82
CA PHE A 28 6.70 -2.55 -13.33
C PHE A 28 7.81 -2.23 -14.34
N ASN A 29 7.57 -2.44 -15.64
CA ASN A 29 8.50 -2.05 -16.70
C ASN A 29 8.68 -0.53 -16.79
N VAL A 30 7.60 0.23 -16.61
CA VAL A 30 7.63 1.70 -16.52
C VAL A 30 8.48 2.12 -15.33
N TYR A 31 8.24 1.52 -14.17
CA TYR A 31 9.04 1.74 -12.97
C TYR A 31 10.53 1.44 -13.19
N GLN A 32 10.87 0.30 -13.80
CA GLN A 32 12.28 -0.07 -14.04
C GLN A 32 12.98 0.81 -15.08
N LYS A 33 12.27 1.23 -16.13
CA LYS A 33 12.85 1.99 -17.24
C LYS A 33 12.93 3.49 -16.95
N ALA A 34 12.17 3.98 -15.98
CA ALA A 34 12.21 5.37 -15.55
C ALA A 34 13.48 5.65 -14.74
N GLY A 35 14.54 6.07 -15.43
CA GLY A 35 15.80 6.48 -14.79
C GLY A 35 15.56 7.57 -13.74
N GLY A 36 15.97 7.30 -12.49
CA GLY A 36 15.80 8.21 -11.35
C GLY A 36 14.48 8.05 -10.58
N PHE A 37 13.47 7.34 -11.13
CA PHE A 37 12.21 7.07 -10.44
C PHE A 37 12.37 5.88 -9.47
N GLY A 38 12.85 6.17 -8.27
CA GLY A 38 13.20 5.16 -7.26
C GLY A 38 12.12 4.89 -6.21
N TYR A 39 12.55 4.22 -5.13
CA TYR A 39 11.72 3.87 -3.98
C TYR A 39 10.97 5.07 -3.37
N PHE A 40 11.66 6.20 -3.20
CA PHE A 40 11.06 7.41 -2.63
C PHE A 40 9.92 7.96 -3.48
N GLU A 41 10.02 7.89 -4.81
CA GLU A 41 8.97 8.36 -5.72
C GLU A 41 7.74 7.43 -5.73
N ILE A 42 7.95 6.11 -5.58
CA ILE A 42 6.86 5.16 -5.32
C ILE A 42 6.16 5.53 -4.00
N LEU A 43 6.91 5.73 -2.92
CA LEU A 43 6.32 6.09 -1.62
C LEU A 43 5.56 7.42 -1.68
N ARG A 44 6.11 8.41 -2.39
CA ARG A 44 5.44 9.68 -2.66
C ARG A 44 4.13 9.47 -3.41
N THR A 45 4.12 8.57 -4.40
CA THR A 45 2.90 8.21 -5.14
C THR A 45 1.85 7.60 -4.22
N HIS A 46 2.23 6.66 -3.36
CA HIS A 46 1.31 6.11 -2.36
C HIS A 46 0.80 7.17 -1.39
N PHE A 47 1.68 8.07 -0.92
CA PHE A 47 1.33 9.16 0.00
C PHE A 47 0.31 10.12 -0.62
N LEU A 48 0.55 10.56 -1.86
CA LEU A 48 -0.35 11.45 -2.60
C LEU A 48 -1.73 10.81 -2.84
N LEU A 49 -1.78 9.50 -3.04
CA LEU A 49 -3.04 8.78 -3.16
C LEU A 49 -3.73 8.62 -1.80
N TRP A 50 -3.00 8.23 -0.75
CA TRP A 50 -3.59 7.97 0.55
C TRP A 50 -4.13 9.25 1.20
N ILE A 51 -3.45 10.40 1.07
CA ILE A 51 -3.90 11.64 1.71
C ILE A 51 -5.30 12.09 1.23
N LEU A 52 -5.76 11.56 0.09
CA LEU A 52 -7.13 11.74 -0.36
C LEU A 52 -8.16 11.09 0.57
N ALA A 53 -7.83 10.00 1.28
CA ALA A 53 -8.76 9.28 2.16
C ALA A 53 -9.39 10.15 3.25
N PRO A 54 -8.63 10.85 4.12
CA PRO A 54 -9.24 11.75 5.10
C PRO A 54 -10.01 12.89 4.43
N ALA A 55 -9.53 13.41 3.31
CA ALA A 55 -10.19 14.50 2.59
C ALA A 55 -11.55 14.06 2.03
N THR A 56 -11.61 12.94 1.31
CA THR A 56 -12.85 12.38 0.78
C THR A 56 -13.80 11.94 1.89
N LYS A 57 -13.28 11.45 3.03
CA LYS A 57 -14.11 11.13 4.20
C LYS A 57 -14.76 12.36 4.84
N ILE A 58 -14.01 13.45 5.01
CA ILE A 58 -14.56 14.72 5.51
C ILE A 58 -15.64 15.22 4.55
N ILE A 59 -15.38 15.22 3.23
CA ILE A 59 -16.36 15.62 2.22
C ILE A 59 -17.61 14.73 2.29
N SER A 60 -17.44 13.41 2.40
CA SER A 60 -18.55 12.46 2.55
C SER A 60 -19.43 12.84 3.76
N ASN A 61 -18.81 12.98 4.93
CA ASN A 61 -19.54 13.27 6.16
C ASN A 61 -20.25 14.63 6.08
N LEU A 62 -19.65 15.64 5.45
CA LEU A 62 -20.31 16.94 5.22
C LEU A 62 -21.52 16.81 4.30
N VAL A 63 -21.39 16.11 3.17
CA VAL A 63 -22.49 15.88 2.23
C VAL A 63 -23.64 15.14 2.92
N PHE A 64 -23.35 14.05 3.64
CA PHE A 64 -24.36 13.28 4.34
C PHE A 64 -24.99 14.05 5.51
N SER A 65 -24.23 14.88 6.22
CA SER A 65 -24.76 15.74 7.29
C SER A 65 -25.74 16.79 6.74
N ILE A 66 -25.42 17.41 5.60
CA ILE A 66 -26.33 18.34 4.92
C ILE A 66 -27.59 17.61 4.45
N LEU A 67 -27.44 16.42 3.84
CA LEU A 67 -28.59 15.63 3.39
C LEU A 67 -29.48 15.18 4.54
N SER A 68 -28.91 14.76 5.67
CA SER A 68 -29.69 14.38 6.87
C SER A 68 -30.40 15.56 7.49
N PHE A 69 -29.79 16.76 7.45
CA PHE A 69 -30.43 17.99 7.92
C PHE A 69 -31.68 18.33 7.09
N VAL A 70 -31.60 18.19 5.76
CA VAL A 70 -32.75 18.40 4.87
C VAL A 70 -33.85 17.35 5.08
N ARG A 71 -33.47 16.11 5.43
CA ARG A 71 -34.40 14.98 5.60
C ARG A 71 -34.95 14.81 7.02
N TYR A 72 -34.56 15.65 7.98
CA TYR A 72 -34.91 15.53 9.41
C TYR A 72 -34.61 14.13 10.00
N GLU A 73 -33.54 13.49 9.53
CA GLU A 73 -33.07 12.22 10.10
C GLU A 73 -32.03 12.49 11.20
N GLU A 74 -32.06 11.71 12.29
CA GLU A 74 -31.01 11.69 13.32
C GLU A 74 -29.72 11.04 12.77
N GLY A 75 -29.07 11.72 11.84
CA GLY A 75 -27.77 11.32 11.30
C GLY A 75 -26.62 11.66 12.26
N GLU A 76 -25.54 10.88 12.20
CA GLU A 76 -24.30 11.13 12.94
C GLU A 76 -23.71 12.48 12.49
N ARG A 77 -23.79 13.52 13.34
CA ARG A 77 -23.43 14.90 12.99
C ARG A 77 -21.94 15.21 13.10
N ASN A 78 -21.09 14.21 13.36
CA ASN A 78 -19.65 14.44 13.54
C ASN A 78 -18.91 14.36 12.19
N PRO A 79 -18.45 15.50 11.63
CA PRO A 79 -17.73 15.50 10.35
C PRO A 79 -16.38 14.75 10.41
N PHE A 80 -15.86 14.49 11.60
CA PHE A 80 -14.60 13.76 11.82
C PHE A 80 -14.78 12.26 12.07
N SER A 81 -16.02 11.75 12.06
CA SER A 81 -16.30 10.32 12.23
C SER A 81 -15.53 9.49 11.19
N GLY A 82 -14.73 8.52 11.65
CA GLY A 82 -13.94 7.62 10.81
C GLY A 82 -12.73 8.24 10.10
N VAL A 83 -12.44 9.53 10.26
CA VAL A 83 -11.32 10.20 9.56
C VAL A 83 -9.96 9.62 10.00
N VAL A 84 -9.75 9.43 11.31
CA VAL A 84 -8.51 8.84 11.84
C VAL A 84 -8.27 7.44 11.28
N PHE A 85 -9.32 6.61 11.23
CA PHE A 85 -9.22 5.28 10.66
C PHE A 85 -8.91 5.32 9.16
N SER A 86 -9.60 6.18 8.40
CA SER A 86 -9.35 6.37 6.97
C SER A 86 -7.92 6.83 6.67
N PHE A 87 -7.31 7.59 7.59
CA PHE A 87 -5.92 8.01 7.48
C PHE A 87 -4.93 6.92 7.87
N ALA A 88 -5.19 6.19 8.97
CA ALA A 88 -4.23 5.24 9.55
C ALA A 88 -4.14 3.89 8.82
N MET A 89 -5.22 3.44 8.17
CA MET A 89 -5.24 2.09 7.57
C MET A 89 -4.26 1.93 6.40
N TYR A 90 -4.07 2.96 5.58
CA TYR A 90 -3.19 2.91 4.41
C TYR A 90 -1.71 2.77 4.79
N PRO A 91 -1.13 3.63 5.65
CA PRO A 91 0.26 3.45 6.07
C PRO A 91 0.46 2.12 6.81
N ALA A 92 -0.52 1.63 7.57
CA ALA A 92 -0.42 0.32 8.21
C ALA A 92 -0.29 -0.82 7.18
N VAL A 93 -1.16 -0.85 6.16
CA VAL A 93 -1.09 -1.85 5.09
C VAL A 93 0.18 -1.70 4.26
N LEU A 94 0.54 -0.46 3.88
CA LEU A 94 1.75 -0.20 3.10
C LEU A 94 3.03 -0.56 3.85
N PHE A 95 3.05 -0.40 5.18
CA PHE A 95 4.14 -0.88 6.02
C PHE A 95 4.29 -2.39 5.90
N LEU A 96 3.19 -3.16 6.02
CA LEU A 96 3.22 -4.61 5.85
C LEU A 96 3.72 -4.99 4.44
N VAL A 97 3.23 -4.32 3.40
CA VAL A 97 3.66 -4.58 2.02
C VAL A 97 5.14 -4.27 1.81
N ALA A 98 5.63 -3.14 2.33
CA ALA A 98 7.04 -2.77 2.25
C ALA A 98 7.93 -3.81 2.96
N GLN A 99 7.52 -4.27 4.14
CA GLN A 99 8.23 -5.32 4.88
C GLN A 99 8.24 -6.66 4.13
N LEU A 100 7.13 -7.04 3.47
CA LEU A 100 7.09 -8.22 2.60
C LEU A 100 8.03 -8.07 1.40
N ASP A 101 8.12 -6.88 0.81
CA ASP A 101 9.00 -6.65 -0.33
C ASP A 101 10.48 -6.76 0.08
N VAL A 102 10.83 -6.30 1.28
CA VAL A 102 12.15 -6.50 1.89
C VAL A 102 12.40 -7.98 2.18
N PHE A 103 11.44 -8.65 2.84
CA PHE A 103 11.53 -10.07 3.16
C PHE A 103 11.72 -10.95 1.91
N ARG A 104 11.06 -10.61 0.80
CA ARG A 104 11.20 -11.28 -0.50
C ARG A 104 12.65 -11.28 -1.00
N ILE A 105 13.36 -10.16 -0.85
CA ILE A 105 14.76 -10.04 -1.24
C ILE A 105 15.64 -10.99 -0.41
N PHE A 106 15.33 -11.18 0.87
CA PHE A 106 16.07 -12.10 1.75
C PHE A 106 15.76 -13.58 1.51
N MET A 107 14.51 -13.92 1.15
CA MET A 107 14.15 -15.29 0.82
C MET A 107 14.93 -15.83 -0.39
N LYS A 108 15.20 -14.99 -1.37
CA LYS A 108 16.09 -15.34 -2.48
C LYS A 108 17.54 -15.12 -2.02
N LYS A 109 18.13 -16.13 -1.36
CA LYS A 109 19.56 -16.18 -1.04
C LYS A 109 20.37 -16.01 -2.33
N THR A 110 20.68 -14.77 -2.67
CA THR A 110 21.43 -14.43 -3.88
C THR A 110 22.89 -14.68 -3.54
N ASP A 111 23.50 -15.66 -4.21
CA ASP A 111 24.91 -15.96 -3.98
C ASP A 111 25.75 -14.89 -4.69
N ARG A 112 26.12 -13.85 -3.93
CA ARG A 112 26.91 -12.72 -4.44
C ARG A 112 28.28 -13.14 -4.99
N SER A 113 28.77 -14.33 -4.62
CA SER A 113 30.01 -14.89 -5.16
C SER A 113 29.86 -15.39 -6.61
N LYS A 114 28.63 -15.67 -7.05
CA LYS A 114 28.30 -16.14 -8.41
C LYS A 114 27.90 -15.02 -9.38
N GLY A 115 27.96 -13.76 -8.94
CA GLY A 115 27.56 -12.62 -9.77
C GLY A 115 26.06 -12.55 -10.08
N GLU A 116 25.22 -13.23 -9.28
CA GLU A 116 23.77 -13.18 -9.46
C GLU A 116 23.24 -11.77 -9.18
N ALA A 117 22.47 -11.23 -10.12
CA ALA A 117 21.84 -9.92 -9.97
C ALA A 117 20.82 -9.95 -8.81
N LEU A 118 20.80 -8.89 -8.00
CA LEU A 118 19.83 -8.73 -6.92
C LEU A 118 18.40 -8.83 -7.48
N PRO A 119 17.48 -9.51 -6.77
CA PRO A 119 16.10 -9.56 -7.22
C PRO A 119 15.52 -8.15 -7.35
N PRO A 120 14.71 -7.89 -8.40
CA PRO A 120 14.09 -6.59 -8.61
C PRO A 120 13.36 -6.12 -7.36
N ALA A 121 13.56 -4.87 -6.92
CA ALA A 121 12.93 -4.32 -5.72
C ALA A 121 11.52 -3.74 -5.98
N ASN A 122 10.74 -3.54 -4.91
CA ASN A 122 9.47 -2.80 -4.91
C ASN A 122 8.32 -3.38 -5.75
N ILE A 123 8.37 -4.67 -6.07
CA ILE A 123 7.36 -5.33 -6.90
C ILE A 123 5.98 -5.28 -6.22
N LEU A 124 5.94 -5.54 -4.91
CA LEU A 124 4.70 -5.57 -4.15
C LEU A 124 4.17 -4.15 -3.94
N LEU A 125 5.04 -3.19 -3.66
CA LEU A 125 4.65 -1.78 -3.55
C LEU A 125 3.98 -1.27 -4.83
N VAL A 126 4.59 -1.48 -6.00
CA VAL A 126 3.97 -1.13 -7.29
C VAL A 126 2.61 -1.81 -7.44
N SER A 127 2.51 -3.09 -7.08
CA SER A 127 1.26 -3.85 -7.18
C SER A 127 0.16 -3.36 -6.21
N PHE A 128 0.50 -2.56 -5.19
CA PHE A 128 -0.42 -2.01 -4.20
C PHE A 128 -0.87 -0.56 -4.47
N ILE A 129 -0.45 0.02 -5.59
CA ILE A 129 -0.93 1.34 -6.02
C ILE A 129 -2.48 1.38 -6.14
N PRO A 130 -3.17 0.36 -6.70
CA PRO A 130 -4.63 0.36 -6.75
C PRO A 130 -5.29 0.39 -5.36
N PHE A 131 -4.70 -0.28 -4.37
CA PHE A 131 -5.16 -0.18 -2.99
C PHE A 131 -5.02 1.26 -2.47
N SER A 132 -3.89 1.93 -2.67
CA SER A 132 -3.77 3.34 -2.28
C SER A 132 -4.74 4.26 -3.02
N ALA A 133 -5.00 4.00 -4.30
CA ALA A 133 -5.96 4.76 -5.10
C ALA A 133 -7.41 4.57 -4.64
N SER A 134 -7.73 3.48 -3.93
CA SER A 134 -9.05 3.24 -3.35
C SER A 134 -9.45 4.27 -2.28
N SER A 135 -8.51 5.12 -1.84
CA SER A 135 -8.75 6.26 -0.94
C SER A 135 -9.89 7.16 -1.39
N VAL A 136 -10.15 7.25 -2.70
CA VAL A 136 -11.26 8.03 -3.24
C VAL A 136 -12.63 7.48 -2.82
N PHE A 137 -12.75 6.18 -2.56
CA PHE A 137 -14.02 5.54 -2.22
C PHE A 137 -14.53 5.85 -0.80
N TRP A 138 -13.71 6.49 0.04
CA TRP A 138 -14.15 7.07 1.31
C TRP A 138 -15.19 8.19 1.15
N ILE A 139 -15.42 8.66 -0.07
CA ILE A 139 -16.54 9.54 -0.41
C ILE A 139 -17.90 8.85 -0.24
N LEU A 140 -17.93 7.52 -0.43
CA LEU A 140 -19.17 6.74 -0.41
C LEU A 140 -19.61 6.44 1.03
N PRO A 141 -20.91 6.27 1.28
CA PRO A 141 -21.38 5.85 2.59
C PRO A 141 -21.02 4.39 2.86
N SER A 142 -21.06 4.00 4.14
CA SER A 142 -21.04 2.59 4.53
C SER A 142 -22.32 1.89 4.03
N PRO A 143 -22.26 0.62 3.54
CA PRO A 143 -21.09 -0.25 3.46
C PRO A 143 -20.28 -0.11 2.15
N PHE A 144 -20.72 0.70 1.20
CA PHE A 144 -20.13 0.77 -0.14
C PHE A 144 -18.64 1.13 -0.13
N GLN A 145 -18.23 2.11 0.68
CA GLN A 145 -16.81 2.46 0.84
C GLN A 145 -15.96 1.23 1.20
N ALA A 146 -16.43 0.40 2.14
CA ALA A 146 -15.69 -0.75 2.64
C ALA A 146 -15.59 -1.85 1.57
N ILE A 147 -16.66 -2.06 0.79
CA ILE A 147 -16.69 -3.01 -0.32
C ILE A 147 -15.65 -2.63 -1.37
N PHE A 148 -15.66 -1.38 -1.86
CA PHE A 148 -14.74 -0.96 -2.91
C PHE A 148 -13.27 -0.93 -2.45
N ILE A 149 -13.01 -0.53 -1.21
CA ILE A 149 -11.67 -0.61 -0.61
C ILE A 149 -11.20 -2.07 -0.51
N SER A 150 -12.08 -2.98 -0.07
CA SER A 150 -11.76 -4.41 0.04
C SER A 150 -11.50 -5.04 -1.33
N VAL A 151 -12.30 -4.72 -2.34
CA VAL A 151 -12.08 -5.16 -3.72
C VAL A 151 -10.73 -4.68 -4.23
N SER A 152 -10.37 -3.42 -3.96
CA SER A 152 -9.09 -2.84 -4.37
C SER A 152 -7.90 -3.50 -3.67
N PHE A 153 -8.07 -3.88 -2.39
CA PHE A 153 -7.08 -4.64 -1.63
C PHE A 153 -6.88 -6.04 -2.23
N ILE A 154 -7.96 -6.79 -2.44
CA ILE A 154 -7.91 -8.14 -3.04
C ILE A 154 -7.29 -8.07 -4.44
N PHE A 155 -7.67 -7.06 -5.23
CA PHE A 155 -7.10 -6.83 -6.54
C PHE A 155 -5.59 -6.59 -6.46
N SER A 156 -5.12 -5.77 -5.53
CA SER A 156 -3.69 -5.52 -5.31
C SER A 156 -2.92 -6.78 -4.88
N CYS A 157 -3.53 -7.65 -4.08
CA CYS A 157 -2.98 -8.97 -3.76
C CYS A 157 -2.88 -9.87 -5.01
N ALA A 158 -3.92 -9.90 -5.84
CA ALA A 158 -3.92 -10.66 -7.09
C ALA A 158 -2.86 -10.14 -8.09
N LEU A 159 -2.71 -8.82 -8.18
CA LEU A 159 -1.64 -8.19 -8.97
C LEU A 159 -0.27 -8.58 -8.43
N SER A 160 -0.08 -8.58 -7.11
CA SER A 160 1.18 -8.99 -6.48
C SER A 160 1.56 -10.42 -6.88
N VAL A 161 0.61 -11.36 -6.79
CA VAL A 161 0.81 -12.76 -7.23
C VAL A 161 1.20 -12.81 -8.71
N ARG A 162 0.48 -12.08 -9.57
CA ARG A 162 0.75 -12.03 -11.01
C ARG A 162 2.14 -11.43 -11.31
N SER A 163 2.53 -10.39 -10.59
CA SER A 163 3.84 -9.75 -10.68
C SER A 163 4.96 -10.70 -10.28
N LEU A 164 4.81 -11.43 -9.17
CA LEU A 164 5.79 -12.43 -8.73
C LEU A 164 5.97 -13.54 -9.77
N LYS A 165 4.87 -14.07 -10.33
CA LYS A 165 4.93 -15.06 -11.40
C LYS A 165 5.64 -14.54 -12.63
N LYS A 166 5.30 -13.34 -13.11
CA LYS A 166 5.84 -12.81 -14.36
C LYS A 166 7.28 -12.32 -14.24
N ILE A 167 7.61 -11.58 -13.19
CA ILE A 167 8.90 -10.91 -13.05
C ILE A 167 9.96 -11.86 -12.46
N LEU A 168 9.57 -12.71 -11.51
CA LEU A 168 10.50 -13.60 -10.81
C LEU A 168 10.40 -15.05 -11.26
N ASN A 169 9.47 -15.38 -12.16
CA ASN A 169 9.18 -16.74 -12.61
C ASN A 169 8.88 -17.71 -11.45
N TRP A 170 8.25 -17.20 -10.38
CA TRP A 170 7.86 -18.01 -9.24
C TRP A 170 6.66 -18.90 -9.58
N ASN A 171 6.71 -20.15 -9.11
CA ASN A 171 5.57 -21.06 -9.23
C ASN A 171 4.59 -20.86 -8.07
N ASP A 172 3.42 -21.51 -8.13
CA ASP A 172 2.38 -21.37 -7.10
C ASP A 172 2.84 -21.83 -5.70
N LYS A 173 3.73 -22.81 -5.64
CA LYS A 173 4.28 -23.32 -4.38
C LYS A 173 5.21 -22.30 -3.73
N ASP A 174 6.09 -21.67 -4.51
CA ASP A 174 7.02 -20.64 -4.03
C ASP A 174 6.25 -19.43 -3.47
N ILE A 175 5.16 -19.05 -4.15
CA ILE A 175 4.28 -17.95 -3.72
C ILE A 175 3.57 -18.30 -2.41
N LEU A 176 3.03 -19.52 -2.30
CA LEU A 176 2.40 -19.98 -1.06
C LEU A 176 3.39 -19.99 0.11
N ILE A 177 4.59 -20.53 -0.10
CA ILE A 177 5.67 -20.56 0.91
C ILE A 177 6.07 -19.14 1.30
N PHE A 178 6.16 -18.22 0.35
CA PHE A 178 6.48 -16.82 0.61
C PHE A 178 5.43 -16.16 1.52
N PHE A 179 4.13 -16.30 1.20
CA PHE A 179 3.08 -15.70 2.03
C PHE A 179 2.97 -16.35 3.42
N LEU A 180 3.15 -17.68 3.52
CA LEU A 180 3.17 -18.37 4.82
C LEU A 180 4.37 -17.90 5.67
N SER A 181 5.56 -17.84 5.07
CA SER A 181 6.78 -17.40 5.76
C SER A 181 6.71 -15.92 6.15
N GLY A 182 6.17 -15.07 5.26
CA GLY A 182 5.94 -13.66 5.54
C GLY A 182 4.91 -13.46 6.66
N SER A 183 3.85 -14.26 6.70
CA SER A 183 2.87 -14.24 7.79
C SER A 183 3.50 -14.63 9.13
N ALA A 184 4.32 -15.69 9.13
CA ALA A 184 5.08 -16.09 10.32
C ALA A 184 6.07 -15.01 10.78
N TYR A 185 6.72 -14.32 9.84
CA TYR A 185 7.60 -13.18 10.12
C TYR A 185 6.85 -12.06 10.85
N PHE A 186 5.66 -11.65 10.37
CA PHE A 186 4.87 -10.63 11.06
C PHE A 186 4.33 -11.09 12.41
N LEU A 187 3.89 -12.35 12.51
CA LEU A 187 3.42 -12.91 13.77
C LEU A 187 4.54 -12.87 14.82
N THR A 188 5.75 -13.25 14.43
CA THR A 188 6.93 -13.21 15.30
C THR A 188 7.26 -11.78 15.72
N GLY A 189 7.22 -10.82 14.78
CA GLY A 189 7.41 -9.40 15.09
C GLY A 189 6.36 -8.87 16.09
N THR A 190 5.10 -9.27 15.94
CA THR A 190 4.00 -8.87 16.83
C THR A 190 4.16 -9.47 18.22
N LEU A 191 4.55 -10.75 18.31
CA LEU A 191 4.87 -11.41 19.57
C LEU A 191 6.03 -10.71 20.29
N PHE A 192 7.09 -10.36 19.57
CA PHE A 192 8.21 -9.62 20.12
C PHE A 192 7.77 -8.27 20.71
N LEU A 193 6.98 -7.48 19.96
CA LEU A 193 6.43 -6.21 20.45
C LEU A 193 5.56 -6.40 21.70
N THR A 194 4.78 -7.48 21.74
CA THR A 194 3.93 -7.82 22.91
C THR A 194 4.78 -8.14 24.14
N VAL A 195 5.87 -8.89 23.98
CA VAL A 195 6.82 -9.16 25.06
C VAL A 195 7.45 -7.87 25.58
N VAL A 196 7.94 -7.01 24.67
CA VAL A 196 8.54 -5.71 25.05
C VAL A 196 7.53 -4.84 25.80
N TYR A 197 6.29 -4.72 25.29
CA TYR A 197 5.24 -3.98 25.96
C TYR A 197 4.98 -4.49 27.39
N ASN A 198 4.88 -5.81 27.56
CA ASN A 198 4.66 -6.40 28.88
C ASN A 198 5.85 -6.18 29.81
N LEU A 199 7.09 -6.25 29.33
CA LEU A 199 8.27 -5.93 30.13
C LEU A 199 8.24 -4.48 30.61
N VAL A 200 7.98 -3.53 29.70
CA VAL A 200 7.88 -2.10 30.04
C VAL A 200 6.77 -1.86 31.04
N ARG A 201 5.59 -2.46 30.83
CA ARG A 201 4.46 -2.37 31.77
C ARG A 201 4.81 -2.91 33.16
N THR A 202 5.51 -4.04 33.24
CA THR A 202 5.91 -4.63 34.53
C THR A 202 6.98 -3.80 35.24
N ILE A 203 7.84 -3.09 34.52
CA ILE A 203 8.87 -2.22 35.13
C ILE A 203 8.28 -0.89 35.63
N LEU A 204 7.27 -0.36 34.93
CA LEU A 204 6.65 0.94 35.22
C LEU A 204 5.51 0.87 36.26
N ASN A 205 4.96 -0.32 36.52
CA ASN A 205 3.98 -0.58 37.57
C ASN A 205 4.66 -1.08 38.85
#